data_AF-A0A520WNG2-F1
#
_entry.id   AF-A0A520WNG2-F1
#
_cell.length_a   1.000
_cell.length_b   1.000
_cell.length_c   1.000
_cell.angle_alpha   90.00
_cell.angle_beta   90.00
_cell.angle_gamma   90.00
#
_symmetry.space_group_name_H-M   'P 1'
#
loop_
_entity.id
_entity.type
_entity.pdbx_description
1 polymer ?
#
loop_
_entity_poly.entity_id
_entity_poly.type
_entity_poly.pdbx_seq_one_letter_code
_entity_poly.pdbx_strand_id
1 'polypeptide(L)' 'VGNPIHMSATPTKPAVVAPSLGQHTEEVLLEAGFSWEEIDHLRAEGAY' A
#
# COMPACT_ATOMS: atom_id res chain seq x y z
N VAL A 1 4.43 -13.61 14.45
CA VAL A 1 3.85 -14.95 14.16
C VAL A 1 3.97 -15.19 12.66
N GLY A 2 4.44 -16.36 12.23
CA GLY A 2 4.71 -16.68 10.81
C GLY A 2 3.61 -17.54 10.16
N ASN A 3 3.74 -17.83 8.86
CA ASN A 3 2.86 -18.75 8.15
C ASN A 3 3.09 -20.20 8.67
N PRO A 4 2.04 -20.91 9.14
CA PRO A 4 2.18 -22.27 9.65
C PRO A 4 2.42 -23.34 8.56
N ILE A 5 2.25 -22.99 7.28
CA ILE A 5 2.42 -23.92 6.15
C ILE A 5 3.77 -23.67 5.47
N HIS A 6 4.56 -24.74 5.30
CA HIS A 6 5.84 -24.68 4.61
C HIS A 6 5.69 -24.99 3.11
N MET A 7 6.05 -24.03 2.25
CA MET A 7 6.04 -24.16 0.81
C MET A 7 7.48 -24.18 0.28
N SER A 8 7.96 -25.33 -0.19
CA SER A 8 9.36 -25.53 -0.57
C SER A 8 9.81 -24.74 -1.81
N ALA A 9 8.93 -24.57 -2.81
CA ALA A 9 9.22 -23.82 -4.03
C ALA A 9 8.99 -22.30 -3.87
N THR A 10 8.08 -21.90 -2.97
CA THR A 10 7.67 -20.50 -2.78
C THR A 10 7.62 -20.17 -1.29
N PRO A 11 8.77 -20.16 -0.59
CA PRO A 11 8.81 -19.96 0.84
C PRO A 11 8.21 -18.60 1.21
N THR A 12 7.32 -18.59 2.23
CA THR A 12 6.70 -17.36 2.70
C THR A 12 7.75 -16.48 3.36
N LYS A 13 7.89 -15.25 2.86
CA LYS A 13 8.71 -14.22 3.49
C LYS A 13 7.86 -13.46 4.51
N PRO A 14 8.32 -13.24 5.75
CA PRO A 14 7.61 -12.37 6.68
C PRO A 14 7.36 -11.01 6.03
N ALA A 15 6.14 -10.49 6.18
CA ALA A 15 5.84 -9.14 5.75
C ALA A 15 6.69 -8.13 6.54
N VAL A 16 6.95 -6.98 5.92
CA VAL A 16 7.52 -5.81 6.61
C VAL A 16 6.54 -5.29 7.68
N VAL A 17 7.00 -4.34 8.50
CA VAL A 17 6.16 -3.68 9.52
C VAL A 17 4.85 -3.22 8.90
N ALA A 18 3.75 -3.38 9.64
CA ALA A 18 2.44 -2.94 9.21
C ALA A 18 2.49 -1.45 8.81
N PRO A 19 1.88 -1.07 7.68
CA PRO A 19 1.93 0.30 7.22
C PRO A 19 1.18 1.23 8.18
N SER A 20 1.61 2.50 8.26
CA SER A 20 0.84 3.53 8.94
C SER A 20 -0.42 3.90 8.15
N LEU A 21 -1.39 4.52 8.83
CA LEU A 21 -2.54 5.12 8.16
C LEU A 21 -2.04 6.08 7.06
N GLY A 22 -2.50 5.87 5.82
CA GLY A 22 -2.14 6.72 4.67
C GLY A 22 -0.78 6.42 4.01
N GLN A 23 0.03 5.48 4.51
CA GLN A 23 1.41 5.26 4.03
C GLN A 23 1.53 5.00 2.51
N HIS A 24 0.53 4.36 1.92
CA HIS A 24 0.55 3.94 0.51
C HIS A 24 -0.57 4.59 -0.33
N THR A 25 -1.29 5.57 0.21
CA THR A 25 -2.45 6.12 -0.50
C THR A 25 -2.04 6.81 -1.80
N GLU A 26 -0.98 7.63 -1.78
CA GLU A 26 -0.48 8.32 -2.97
C GLU A 26 0.11 7.35 -4.00
N GLU A 27 0.83 6.32 -3.54
CA GLU A 27 1.38 5.26 -4.40
C GLU A 27 0.26 4.54 -5.17
N VAL A 28 -0.81 4.12 -4.45
CA VAL A 28 -1.97 3.47 -5.06
C VAL A 28 -2.74 4.40 -5.99
N LEU A 29 -2.89 5.69 -5.65
CA LEU A 29 -3.56 6.66 -6.52
C LEU A 29 -2.78 6.89 -7.82
N LEU A 30 -1.45 6.97 -7.76
CA LEU A 30 -0.61 7.07 -8.95
C LEU A 30 -0.71 5.81 -9.83
N GLU A 31 -0.66 4.63 -9.21
CA GLU A 31 -0.83 3.35 -9.94
C GLU A 31 -2.22 3.22 -10.57
N ALA A 32 -3.25 3.78 -9.93
CA ALA A 32 -4.61 3.83 -10.47
C ALA A 32 -4.77 4.84 -11.62
N GLY A 33 -3.73 5.64 -11.92
CA GLY A 33 -3.69 6.58 -13.04
C GLY A 33 -4.06 8.02 -12.69
N PHE A 34 -4.17 8.36 -11.40
CA PHE A 34 -4.33 9.75 -10.99
C PHE A 34 -3.02 10.53 -11.21
N SER A 35 -3.17 11.75 -11.68
CA SER A 35 -2.08 12.73 -11.72
C SER A 35 -1.81 13.31 -10.33
N TRP A 36 -0.61 13.88 -10.14
CA TRP A 36 -0.27 14.59 -8.92
C TRP A 36 -1.22 15.74 -8.59
N GLU A 37 -1.75 16.42 -9.62
CA GLU A 37 -2.68 17.54 -9.47
C GLU A 37 -4.04 17.07 -8.90
N GLU A 38 -4.53 15.92 -9.35
CA GLU A 38 -5.78 15.32 -8.84
C GLU A 38 -5.60 14.77 -7.42
N ILE A 39 -4.44 14.18 -7.12
CA ILE A 39 -4.07 13.69 -5.79
C ILE A 39 -4.03 14.86 -4.80
N ASP A 40 -3.39 15.98 -5.16
CA ASP A 40 -3.35 17.18 -4.31
C ASP A 40 -4.74 17.77 -4.04
N HIS A 41 -5.63 17.75 -5.05
CA HIS A 41 -7.02 18.18 -4.88
C HIS A 41 -7.77 17.28 -3.88
N LEU A 42 -7.66 15.98 -4.06
CA LEU A 42 -8.27 14.99 -3.18
C LEU A 42 -7.72 15.09 -1.73
N ARG A 43 -6.43 15.41 -1.57
CA ARG A 43 -5.83 15.71 -0.26
C ARG A 43 -6.43 16.97 0.37
N ALA A 44 -6.59 18.03 -0.42
CA ALA A 44 -7.16 19.29 0.04
C ALA A 44 -8.63 19.17 0.46
N GLU A 45 -9.38 18.28 -0.18
CA GLU A 45 -10.79 17.99 0.15
C GLU A 45 -10.95 17.02 1.34
N GLY A 46 -9.87 16.39 1.80
CA GLY A 46 -9.93 15.34 2.82
C GLY A 46 -10.63 14.07 2.33
N ALA A 47 -10.57 13.82 1.02
CA ALA A 47 -11.22 12.68 0.37
C ALA A 47 -10.41 11.36 0.51
N TYR A 48 -9.21 11.41 1.10
CA TYR A 48 -8.42 10.24 1.50
C TYR A 48 -7.44 10.53 2.65
#